data_AF-Q9RC72-F1
#
_entry.id   AF-Q9RC72-F1
#
_cell.length_a   1.000
_cell.length_b   1.000
_cell.length_c   1.000
_cell.angle_alpha   90.00
_cell.angle_beta   90.00
_cell.angle_gamma   90.00
#
_symmetry.space_group_name_H-M   'P 1'
#
loop_
_entity.id
_entity.type
_entity.pdbx_description
1 polymer ?
#
loop_
_entity_poly.entity_id
_entity_poly.type
_entity_poly.pdbx_seq_one_letter_code
_entity_poly.pdbx_strand_id
1 'polypeptide(L)'
;MGKPTGFMEYKRETPPKKDPFERSKNWQEFTLLMPESALRQQGARCMDCGVPFCQTGTSMDGSGEIGCPVYNLIPEWNDLVYRGHWKEALERLHKTNNFPEFTGRVCPAPCEGSCTVAISDDAVAIKSMEFHIVERGFQEGWIVPNPPRSRTGKKVAVVGSGPAGLAAAAQLNKAGHWVTVFEREDRIGGLLTYGIPDVKL
;
A
#
# COMPACT_ATOMS: atom_id res chain seq x y z
N MET A 1 -4.18 -18.99 6.09
CA MET A 1 -4.45 -17.75 5.33
C MET A 1 -4.57 -18.11 3.86
N GLY A 2 -5.42 -17.43 3.09
CA GLY A 2 -5.66 -17.74 1.69
C GLY A 2 -6.29 -19.12 1.46
N LYS A 3 -6.32 -19.57 0.20
CA LYS A 3 -6.71 -20.93 -0.16
C LYS A 3 -5.44 -21.77 -0.31
N PRO A 4 -5.26 -22.91 0.38
CA PRO A 4 -4.03 -23.71 0.32
C PRO A 4 -3.55 -24.05 -1.10
N THR A 5 -4.48 -24.22 -2.03
CA THR A 5 -4.22 -24.54 -3.45
C THR A 5 -4.46 -23.36 -4.40
N GLY A 6 -4.77 -22.17 -3.87
CA GLY A 6 -5.23 -21.04 -4.68
C GLY A 6 -4.21 -20.57 -5.72
N PHE A 7 -2.92 -20.65 -5.41
CA PHE A 7 -1.84 -20.31 -6.36
C PHE A 7 -1.73 -21.29 -7.54
N MET A 8 -2.25 -22.51 -7.41
CA MET A 8 -2.30 -23.51 -8.49
C MET A 8 -3.56 -23.37 -9.34
N GLU A 9 -4.64 -22.85 -8.76
CA GLU A 9 -5.96 -22.79 -9.41
C GLU A 9 -6.24 -21.49 -10.13
N TYR A 10 -5.77 -20.36 -9.59
CA TYR A 10 -6.04 -19.03 -10.13
C TYR A 10 -4.79 -18.46 -10.77
N LYS A 11 -4.92 -17.85 -11.96
CA LYS A 11 -3.83 -17.12 -12.61
C LYS A 11 -3.70 -15.70 -12.08
N ARG A 12 -2.51 -15.12 -12.19
CA ARG A 12 -2.23 -13.79 -11.68
C ARG A 12 -2.96 -12.80 -12.58
N GLU A 13 -3.71 -11.92 -11.95
CA GLU A 13 -4.35 -10.80 -12.62
C GLU A 13 -3.89 -9.49 -11.97
N THR A 14 -3.79 -8.46 -12.79
CA THR A 14 -3.44 -7.11 -12.35
C THR A 14 -4.48 -6.12 -12.90
N PRO A 15 -4.62 -4.94 -12.27
CA PRO A 15 -5.49 -3.88 -12.74
C PRO A 15 -5.44 -3.68 -14.25
N PRO A 16 -6.59 -3.74 -14.95
CA PRO A 16 -6.62 -3.36 -16.35
C PRO A 16 -6.26 -1.88 -16.49
N LYS A 17 -5.77 -1.52 -17.67
CA LYS A 17 -5.41 -0.13 -18.00
C LYS A 17 -6.33 0.37 -19.09
N LYS A 18 -6.67 1.66 -19.04
CA LYS A 18 -7.35 2.36 -20.15
C LYS A 18 -6.56 2.19 -21.45
N ASP A 19 -7.27 2.24 -22.57
CA ASP A 19 -6.69 2.11 -23.91
C ASP A 19 -5.54 3.11 -24.12
N PRO A 20 -4.41 2.70 -24.74
CA PRO A 20 -3.26 3.59 -24.97
C PRO A 20 -3.58 4.87 -25.75
N PHE A 21 -4.50 4.84 -26.72
CA PHE A 21 -4.91 6.00 -27.50
C PHE A 21 -5.87 6.91 -26.73
N GLU A 22 -6.64 6.37 -25.78
CA GLU A 22 -7.47 7.18 -24.90
C GLU A 22 -6.65 7.85 -23.80
N ARG A 23 -5.78 7.10 -23.12
CA ARG A 23 -4.98 7.62 -22.00
C ARG A 23 -3.87 8.59 -22.41
N SER A 24 -3.54 8.69 -23.70
CA SER A 24 -2.60 9.70 -24.20
C SER A 24 -3.23 11.07 -24.39
N LYS A 25 -4.56 11.19 -24.31
CA LYS A 25 -5.30 12.45 -24.53
C LYS A 25 -5.45 13.30 -23.28
N ASN A 26 -5.11 12.78 -22.10
CA ASN A 26 -5.23 13.49 -20.82
C ASN A 26 -4.20 12.97 -19.81
N TRP A 27 -4.14 13.63 -18.65
CA TRP A 27 -3.21 13.29 -17.57
C TRP A 27 -3.87 12.51 -16.42
N GLN A 28 -5.05 11.90 -16.65
CA GLN A 28 -5.75 11.17 -15.59
C GLN A 28 -5.14 9.79 -15.36
N GLU A 29 -5.29 9.27 -14.14
CA GLU A 29 -4.94 7.88 -13.82
C GLU A 29 -5.62 6.91 -14.81
N PHE A 30 -4.81 6.00 -15.35
CA PHE A 30 -5.25 5.03 -16.34
C PHE A 30 -5.40 3.62 -15.78
N THR A 31 -5.01 3.39 -14.53
CA THR A 31 -5.21 2.12 -13.81
C THR A 31 -6.66 2.03 -13.38
N LEU A 32 -7.31 0.90 -13.66
CA LEU A 32 -8.72 0.68 -13.34
C LEU A 32 -8.88 -0.31 -12.18
N LEU A 33 -9.95 -0.16 -11.41
CA LEU A 33 -10.29 -1.10 -10.35
C LEU A 33 -10.74 -2.46 -10.93
N MET A 34 -10.31 -3.52 -10.27
CA MET A 34 -10.75 -4.88 -10.52
C MET A 34 -12.04 -5.18 -9.75
N PRO A 35 -12.88 -6.10 -10.26
CA PRO A 35 -14.04 -6.55 -9.52
C PRO A 35 -13.63 -7.32 -8.26
N GLU A 36 -14.43 -7.21 -7.19
CA GLU A 36 -14.17 -7.89 -5.91
C GLU A 36 -13.97 -9.41 -6.07
N SER A 37 -14.72 -10.07 -6.96
CA SER A 37 -14.57 -11.50 -7.23
C SER A 37 -13.15 -11.86 -7.69
N ALA A 38 -12.54 -11.07 -8.56
CA ALA A 38 -11.18 -11.26 -9.03
C ALA A 38 -10.17 -10.97 -7.90
N LEU A 39 -10.39 -9.91 -7.12
CA LEU A 39 -9.52 -9.57 -5.98
C LEU A 39 -9.50 -10.67 -4.92
N ARG A 40 -10.66 -11.29 -4.64
CA ARG A 40 -10.73 -12.44 -3.73
C ARG A 40 -9.93 -13.62 -4.25
N GLN A 41 -9.96 -13.89 -5.56
CA GLN A 41 -9.11 -14.93 -6.17
C GLN A 41 -7.63 -14.59 -6.08
N GLN A 42 -7.25 -13.32 -6.30
CA GLN A 42 -5.86 -12.89 -6.15
C GLN A 42 -5.37 -13.00 -4.70
N GLY A 43 -6.21 -12.68 -3.71
CA GLY A 43 -5.91 -12.89 -2.29
C GLY A 43 -5.76 -14.38 -1.94
N ALA A 44 -6.53 -15.24 -2.60
CA ALA A 44 -6.46 -16.69 -2.43
C ALA A 44 -5.13 -17.30 -2.92
N ARG A 45 -4.38 -16.63 -3.81
CA ARG A 45 -3.05 -17.08 -4.28
C ARG A 45 -1.97 -17.02 -3.18
N CYS A 46 -2.21 -16.36 -2.05
CA CYS A 46 -1.24 -16.35 -0.95
C CYS A 46 -1.04 -17.77 -0.38
N MET A 47 0.22 -18.21 -0.31
CA MET A 47 0.61 -19.54 0.17
C MET A 47 0.58 -19.71 1.69
N ASP A 48 0.36 -18.63 2.46
CA ASP A 48 0.52 -18.64 3.93
C ASP A 48 1.89 -19.18 4.38
N CYS A 49 2.96 -18.66 3.77
CA CYS A 49 4.32 -19.11 4.03
C CYS A 49 4.66 -19.00 5.52
N GLY A 50 5.20 -20.06 6.12
CA GLY A 50 5.66 -20.03 7.52
C GLY A 50 6.73 -18.97 7.78
N VAL A 51 7.54 -18.65 6.77
CA VAL A 51 8.44 -17.48 6.77
C VAL A 51 8.02 -16.57 5.61
N PRO A 52 7.26 -15.49 5.86
CA PRO A 52 6.74 -14.64 4.80
C PRO A 52 7.80 -13.64 4.32
N PHE A 53 8.61 -14.04 3.34
CA PHE A 53 9.66 -13.20 2.75
C PHE A 53 9.16 -11.86 2.20
N CYS A 54 7.89 -11.79 1.80
CA CYS A 54 7.25 -10.54 1.39
C CYS A 54 7.21 -9.48 2.50
N GLN A 55 7.30 -9.86 3.78
CA GLN A 55 7.29 -8.95 4.94
C GLN A 55 8.69 -8.61 5.50
N THR A 56 9.75 -9.28 5.03
CA THR A 56 11.07 -9.27 5.71
C THR A 56 11.69 -7.88 5.84
N GLY A 57 11.54 -7.00 4.85
CA GLY A 57 11.99 -5.61 4.92
C GLY A 57 13.48 -5.47 5.23
N THR A 58 14.32 -6.19 4.48
CA THR A 58 15.78 -6.15 4.61
C THR A 58 16.42 -5.87 3.25
N SER A 59 17.65 -5.41 3.26
CA SER A 59 18.50 -5.33 2.06
C SER A 59 19.65 -6.34 2.22
N MET A 60 20.19 -6.87 1.12
CA MET A 60 21.49 -7.57 1.14
C MET A 60 22.46 -6.86 0.21
N ASP A 61 23.75 -6.86 0.55
CA ASP A 61 24.80 -6.27 -0.28
C ASP A 61 24.79 -6.86 -1.69
N GLY A 62 24.70 -5.98 -2.70
CA GLY A 62 24.58 -6.39 -4.11
C GLY A 62 23.18 -6.78 -4.58
N SER A 63 22.18 -6.77 -3.70
CA SER A 63 20.76 -6.92 -4.04
C SER A 63 19.97 -5.65 -3.70
N GLY A 64 18.79 -5.48 -4.32
CA GLY A 64 17.87 -4.43 -3.92
C GLY A 64 17.16 -4.74 -2.59
N GLU A 65 16.13 -3.95 -2.26
CA GLU A 65 15.24 -4.23 -1.13
C GLU A 65 14.54 -5.58 -1.28
N ILE A 66 14.48 -6.35 -0.19
CA ILE A 66 13.85 -7.67 -0.08
C ILE A 66 12.64 -7.56 0.85
N GLY A 67 11.48 -7.95 0.35
CA GLY A 67 10.22 -7.79 1.06
C GLY A 67 9.77 -6.34 1.13
N CYS A 68 8.80 -6.05 2.00
CA CYS A 68 8.24 -4.73 2.18
C CYS A 68 9.08 -3.90 3.18
N PRO A 69 9.65 -2.74 2.79
CA PRO A 69 10.47 -1.92 3.70
C PRO A 69 9.72 -1.37 4.92
N VAL A 70 8.38 -1.34 4.88
CA VAL A 70 7.55 -0.94 6.02
C VAL A 70 7.00 -2.15 6.80
N TYR A 71 7.56 -3.35 6.59
CA TYR A 71 7.20 -4.58 7.30
C TYR A 71 5.69 -4.87 7.27
N ASN A 72 5.05 -4.60 6.12
CA ASN A 72 3.61 -4.66 5.99
C ASN A 72 3.07 -6.08 6.22
N LEU A 73 1.88 -6.21 6.78
CA LEU A 73 1.28 -7.47 7.21
C LEU A 73 0.57 -8.21 6.06
N ILE A 74 1.33 -8.47 4.98
CA ILE A 74 0.83 -8.87 3.65
C ILE A 74 -0.08 -10.12 3.65
N PRO A 75 0.38 -11.29 4.14
CA PRO A 75 -0.46 -12.47 4.30
C PRO A 75 -1.82 -12.21 4.97
N GLU A 76 -1.85 -11.34 5.98
CA GLU A 76 -3.05 -11.12 6.78
C GLU A 76 -4.12 -10.35 6.02
N TRP A 77 -3.76 -9.21 5.42
CA TRP A 77 -4.75 -8.46 4.65
C TRP A 77 -5.12 -9.17 3.34
N ASN A 78 -4.26 -10.03 2.78
CA ASN A 78 -4.63 -10.89 1.65
C ASN A 78 -5.72 -11.90 2.05
N ASP A 79 -5.58 -12.53 3.22
CA ASP A 79 -6.57 -13.46 3.75
C ASP A 79 -7.90 -12.76 4.05
N LEU A 80 -7.83 -11.57 4.65
CA LEU A 80 -9.01 -10.77 4.95
C LEU A 80 -9.75 -10.38 3.66
N VAL A 81 -9.03 -9.95 2.61
CA VAL A 81 -9.65 -9.69 1.30
C VAL A 81 -10.26 -10.97 0.73
N TYR A 82 -9.55 -12.10 0.73
CA TYR A 82 -10.08 -13.38 0.24
C TYR A 82 -11.42 -13.76 0.90
N ARG A 83 -11.53 -13.54 2.21
CA ARG A 83 -12.75 -13.79 3.00
C ARG A 83 -13.83 -12.71 2.85
N GLY A 84 -13.52 -11.57 2.24
CA GLY A 84 -14.44 -10.44 2.08
C GLY A 84 -14.46 -9.46 3.26
N HIS A 85 -13.48 -9.54 4.16
CA HIS A 85 -13.35 -8.67 5.34
C HIS A 85 -12.55 -7.40 5.03
N TRP A 86 -13.07 -6.57 4.11
CA TRP A 86 -12.35 -5.42 3.55
C TRP A 86 -11.98 -4.33 4.55
N LYS A 87 -12.88 -4.02 5.48
CA LYS A 87 -12.62 -2.99 6.50
C LYS A 87 -11.50 -3.41 7.44
N GLU A 88 -11.49 -4.68 7.86
CA GLU A 88 -10.43 -5.25 8.68
C GLU A 88 -9.10 -5.31 7.91
N ALA A 89 -9.14 -5.64 6.61
CA ALA A 89 -7.96 -5.60 5.74
C ALA A 89 -7.33 -4.20 5.71
N LEU A 90 -8.16 -3.15 5.58
CA LEU A 90 -7.73 -1.76 5.63
C LEU A 90 -7.14 -1.38 6.99
N GLU A 91 -7.81 -1.76 8.09
CA GLU A 91 -7.30 -1.52 9.44
C GLU A 91 -5.94 -2.19 9.66
N ARG A 92 -5.75 -3.39 9.09
CA ARG A 92 -4.49 -4.13 9.16
C ARG A 92 -3.40 -3.47 8.32
N LEU A 93 -3.73 -3.02 7.10
CA LEU A 93 -2.83 -2.29 6.21
C LEU A 93 -2.29 -1.01 6.85
N HIS A 94 -3.16 -0.23 7.52
CA HIS A 94 -2.77 1.00 8.22
C HIS A 94 -2.00 0.77 9.54
N LYS A 95 -1.77 -0.48 9.97
CA LYS A 95 -0.93 -0.73 11.17
C LYS A 95 0.52 -0.35 10.93
N THR A 96 1.00 -0.56 9.72
CA THR A 96 2.42 -0.38 9.38
C THR A 96 2.62 0.68 8.31
N ASN A 97 1.65 0.89 7.42
CA ASN A 97 1.74 1.86 6.35
C ASN A 97 0.88 3.10 6.62
N ASN A 98 1.53 4.26 6.72
CA ASN A 98 0.83 5.53 6.87
C ASN A 98 0.04 5.91 5.62
N PHE A 99 0.50 5.51 4.44
CA PHE A 99 0.00 6.01 3.16
C PHE A 99 -0.06 4.91 2.07
N PRO A 100 -0.95 3.91 2.24
CA PRO A 100 -1.19 2.89 1.24
C PRO A 100 -1.64 3.47 -0.13
N GLU A 101 -2.22 4.67 -0.16
CA GLU A 101 -2.73 5.32 -1.37
C GLU A 101 -1.66 5.65 -2.40
N PHE A 102 -0.47 6.07 -1.96
CA PHE A 102 0.65 6.31 -2.87
C PHE A 102 1.50 5.07 -3.05
N THR A 103 1.73 4.28 -2.00
CA THR A 103 2.57 3.08 -2.09
C THR A 103 1.93 2.01 -2.98
N GLY A 104 0.62 1.81 -2.89
CA GLY A 104 -0.15 0.94 -3.80
C GLY A 104 -0.06 1.36 -5.28
N ARG A 105 0.23 2.63 -5.57
CA ARG A 105 0.37 3.16 -6.93
C ARG A 105 1.80 3.18 -7.45
N VAL A 106 2.75 3.66 -6.64
CA VAL A 106 4.10 4.02 -7.12
C VAL A 106 5.20 3.08 -6.67
N CYS A 107 4.96 2.23 -5.67
CA CYS A 107 5.96 1.28 -5.16
C CYS A 107 6.47 0.35 -6.29
N PRO A 108 7.78 0.04 -6.35
CA PRO A 108 8.32 -0.96 -7.28
C PRO A 108 8.00 -2.41 -6.87
N ALA A 109 7.25 -2.61 -5.78
CA ALA A 109 6.80 -3.90 -5.27
C ALA A 109 7.93 -4.93 -4.98
N PRO A 110 8.95 -4.59 -4.17
CA PRO A 110 9.98 -5.56 -3.75
C PRO A 110 9.39 -6.77 -3.03
N CYS A 111 8.26 -6.59 -2.34
CA CYS A 111 7.47 -7.65 -1.74
C CYS A 111 6.96 -8.72 -2.72
N GLU A 112 6.67 -8.34 -3.97
CA GLU A 112 6.30 -9.28 -5.02
C GLU A 112 7.53 -10.02 -5.55
N GLY A 113 8.67 -9.33 -5.67
CA GLY A 113 9.95 -9.95 -6.03
C GLY A 113 10.45 -10.97 -4.99
N SER A 114 10.06 -10.80 -3.72
CA SER A 114 10.36 -11.74 -2.63
C SER A 114 9.26 -12.77 -2.36
N CYS A 115 8.20 -12.81 -3.17
CA CYS A 115 7.10 -13.76 -2.97
C CYS A 115 7.55 -15.19 -3.27
N THR A 116 7.31 -16.13 -2.36
CA THR A 116 7.68 -17.56 -2.57
C THR A 116 7.02 -18.16 -3.82
N VAL A 117 5.81 -17.72 -4.19
CA VAL A 117 5.15 -18.17 -5.44
C VAL A 117 6.00 -17.82 -6.67
N ALA A 118 6.72 -16.69 -6.63
CA ALA A 118 7.56 -16.19 -7.72
C ALA A 118 8.73 -17.13 -8.10
N ILE A 119 8.99 -18.17 -7.29
CA ILE A 119 9.99 -19.21 -7.60
C ILE A 119 9.50 -20.10 -8.74
N SER A 120 8.19 -20.34 -8.88
CA SER A 120 7.63 -21.32 -9.81
C SER A 120 6.42 -20.86 -10.63
N ASP A 121 5.70 -19.81 -10.22
CA ASP A 121 4.61 -19.15 -10.96
C ASP A 121 4.71 -17.63 -10.69
N ASP A 122 3.78 -16.82 -11.18
CA ASP A 122 3.80 -15.37 -10.93
C ASP A 122 3.55 -15.05 -9.44
N ALA A 123 4.17 -13.99 -8.93
CA ALA A 123 3.93 -13.53 -7.55
C ALA A 123 2.44 -13.24 -7.27
N VAL A 124 2.06 -13.25 -6.00
CA VAL A 124 0.78 -12.64 -5.57
C VAL A 124 0.80 -11.16 -5.94
N ALA A 125 -0.30 -10.62 -6.47
CA ALA A 125 -0.42 -9.21 -6.87
C ALA A 125 -0.57 -8.26 -5.65
N ILE A 126 0.42 -8.29 -4.75
CA ILE A 126 0.45 -7.61 -3.45
C ILE A 126 0.25 -6.10 -3.60
N LYS A 127 0.96 -5.44 -4.52
CA LYS A 127 0.80 -4.00 -4.75
C LYS A 127 -0.60 -3.65 -5.25
N SER A 128 -1.13 -4.49 -6.13
CA SER A 128 -2.50 -4.32 -6.64
C SER A 128 -3.50 -4.48 -5.50
N MET A 129 -3.31 -5.44 -4.60
CA MET A 129 -4.19 -5.62 -3.45
C MET A 129 -4.17 -4.41 -2.52
N GLU A 130 -2.99 -3.88 -2.20
CA GLU A 130 -2.83 -2.66 -1.39
C GLU A 130 -3.61 -1.48 -2.00
N PHE A 131 -3.47 -1.26 -3.32
CA PHE A 131 -4.22 -0.26 -4.06
C PHE A 131 -5.74 -0.44 -3.92
N HIS A 132 -6.28 -1.65 -4.09
CA HIS A 132 -7.73 -1.83 -3.99
C HIS A 132 -8.27 -1.71 -2.56
N ILE A 133 -7.51 -2.16 -1.56
CA ILE A 133 -7.90 -2.03 -0.15
C ILE A 133 -8.06 -0.55 0.20
N VAL A 134 -7.09 0.29 -0.16
CA VAL A 134 -7.14 1.73 0.16
C VAL A 134 -8.19 2.47 -0.67
N GLU A 135 -8.34 2.16 -1.96
CA GLU A 135 -9.38 2.77 -2.80
C GLU A 135 -10.78 2.47 -2.27
N ARG A 136 -11.05 1.22 -1.90
CA ARG A 136 -12.32 0.86 -1.24
C ARG A 136 -12.48 1.58 0.09
N GLY A 137 -11.41 1.71 0.88
CA GLY A 137 -11.42 2.44 2.13
C GLY A 137 -11.86 3.90 1.98
N PHE A 138 -11.41 4.59 0.93
CA PHE A 138 -11.86 5.94 0.61
C PHE A 138 -13.31 5.95 0.09
N GLN A 139 -13.68 5.06 -0.84
CA GLN A 139 -15.03 5.01 -1.41
C GLN A 139 -16.12 4.75 -0.37
N GLU A 140 -15.84 3.88 0.61
CA GLU A 140 -16.76 3.50 1.68
C GLU A 140 -16.72 4.48 2.87
N GLY A 141 -15.84 5.49 2.82
CA GLY A 141 -15.69 6.48 3.90
C GLY A 141 -15.09 5.92 5.20
N TRP A 142 -14.31 4.84 5.13
CA TRP A 142 -13.68 4.23 6.31
C TRP A 142 -12.40 4.94 6.74
N ILE A 143 -11.73 5.63 5.82
CA ILE A 143 -10.52 6.40 6.11
C ILE A 143 -10.92 7.76 6.68
N VAL A 144 -10.88 7.86 8.01
CA VAL A 144 -11.24 9.07 8.76
C VAL A 144 -10.11 9.48 9.71
N PRO A 145 -10.00 10.77 10.05
CA PRO A 145 -9.03 11.23 11.03
C PRO A 145 -9.21 10.51 12.38
N ASN A 146 -8.11 10.01 12.94
CA ASN A 146 -8.08 9.38 14.27
C ASN A 146 -7.13 10.15 15.20
N PRO A 147 -7.57 11.30 15.75
CA PRO A 147 -6.74 12.11 16.63
C PRO A 147 -6.45 11.39 17.97
N PRO A 148 -5.34 11.74 18.65
CA PRO A 148 -4.99 11.12 19.93
C PRO A 148 -6.04 11.47 21.00
N ARG A 149 -6.36 10.51 21.88
CA ARG A 149 -7.28 10.72 23.01
C ARG A 149 -6.78 11.73 24.04
N SER A 150 -5.46 11.83 24.19
CA SER A 150 -4.80 12.73 25.14
C SER A 150 -3.59 13.40 24.50
N ARG A 151 -3.35 14.66 24.87
CA ARG A 151 -2.18 15.42 24.42
C ARG A 151 -1.10 15.38 25.48
N THR A 152 0.13 15.18 25.05
CA THR A 152 1.34 15.14 25.90
C THR A 152 1.84 16.53 26.31
N GLY A 153 1.32 17.60 25.69
CA GLY A 153 1.81 18.98 25.86
C GLY A 153 3.12 19.30 25.11
N LYS A 154 3.86 18.29 24.65
CA LYS A 154 5.10 18.47 23.87
C LYS A 154 4.79 18.99 22.46
N LYS A 155 5.65 19.86 21.94
CA LYS A 155 5.59 20.43 20.60
C LYS A 155 6.77 19.95 19.76
N VAL A 156 6.52 19.54 18.52
CA VAL A 156 7.53 19.05 17.58
C VAL A 156 7.39 19.79 16.26
N ALA A 157 8.51 20.26 15.72
CA ALA A 157 8.60 20.82 14.38
C ALA A 157 9.13 19.75 13.41
N VAL A 158 8.45 19.58 12.28
CA VAL A 158 8.90 18.75 11.16
C VAL A 158 9.19 19.66 9.99
N VAL A 159 10.39 19.60 9.42
CA VAL A 159 10.78 20.42 8.27
C VAL A 159 10.73 19.57 7.00
N GLY A 160 9.86 19.96 6.07
CA GLY A 160 9.53 19.25 4.84
C GLY A 160 8.24 18.43 4.93
N SER A 161 7.37 18.57 3.94
CA SER A 161 6.07 17.87 3.83
C SER A 161 6.08 16.71 2.83
N GLY A 162 7.25 16.19 2.48
CA GLY A 162 7.35 14.95 1.71
C GLY A 162 6.89 13.71 2.50
N PRO A 163 6.91 12.52 1.88
CA PRO A 163 6.46 11.27 2.51
C PRO A 163 7.05 11.03 3.91
N ALA A 164 8.35 11.25 4.07
CA ALA A 164 9.04 11.07 5.35
C ALA A 164 8.54 12.04 6.44
N GLY A 165 8.39 13.32 6.10
CA GLY A 165 7.91 14.34 7.02
C GLY A 165 6.46 14.11 7.43
N LEU A 166 5.58 13.80 6.47
CA LEU A 166 4.18 13.50 6.76
C LEU A 166 4.02 12.20 7.56
N ALA A 167 4.81 11.16 7.29
CA ALA A 167 4.78 9.92 8.06
C ALA A 167 5.22 10.16 9.51
N ALA A 168 6.33 10.89 9.72
CA ALA A 168 6.80 11.28 11.04
C ALA A 168 5.75 12.11 11.78
N ALA A 169 5.15 13.09 11.11
CA ALA A 169 4.11 13.93 11.69
C ALA A 169 2.86 13.13 12.09
N ALA A 170 2.43 12.17 11.26
CA ALA A 170 1.30 11.30 11.56
C ALA A 170 1.57 10.43 12.80
N GLN A 171 2.76 9.82 12.91
CA GLN A 171 3.13 8.99 14.06
C GLN A 171 3.25 9.81 15.35
N LEU A 172 3.92 10.97 15.30
CA LEU A 172 4.08 11.87 16.45
C LEU A 172 2.74 12.45 16.93
N ASN A 173 1.85 12.82 15.99
CA ASN A 173 0.51 13.29 16.32
C ASN A 173 -0.31 12.17 16.97
N LYS A 174 -0.23 10.93 16.46
CA LYS A 174 -0.89 9.75 17.05
C LYS A 174 -0.37 9.44 18.45
N ALA A 175 0.91 9.68 18.72
CA ALA A 175 1.52 9.58 20.05
C ALA A 175 1.10 10.72 21.01
N GLY A 176 0.29 11.69 20.56
CA GLY A 176 -0.25 12.76 21.39
C GLY A 176 0.59 14.04 21.41
N HIS A 177 1.61 14.18 20.55
CA HIS A 177 2.36 15.43 20.42
C HIS A 177 1.61 16.46 19.58
N TRP A 178 1.93 17.74 19.78
CA TRP A 178 1.54 18.81 18.85
C TRP A 178 2.61 18.92 17.78
N VAL A 179 2.25 18.68 16.53
CA VAL A 179 3.20 18.68 15.42
C VAL A 179 2.89 19.84 14.49
N THR A 180 3.91 20.63 14.16
CA THR A 180 3.85 21.64 13.10
C THR A 180 4.77 21.21 11.97
N VAL A 181 4.22 21.08 10.77
CA VAL A 181 4.99 20.79 9.56
C VAL A 181 5.28 22.12 8.86
N PHE A 182 6.56 22.37 8.57
CA PHE A 182 7.03 23.52 7.83
C PHE A 182 7.40 23.08 6.41
N GLU A 183 6.76 23.66 5.41
CA GLU A 183 7.03 23.42 3.99
C GLU A 183 7.50 24.72 3.33
N ARG A 184 8.46 24.60 2.41
CA ARG A 184 8.99 25.71 1.62
C ARG A 184 8.08 26.00 0.42
N GLU A 185 7.57 24.95 -0.23
CA GLU A 185 6.69 25.06 -1.40
C GLU A 185 5.27 25.51 -1.02
N ASP A 186 4.50 25.96 -2.01
CA ASP A 186 3.13 26.46 -1.81
C ASP A 186 2.11 25.34 -1.52
N ARG A 187 2.42 24.09 -1.91
CA ARG A 187 1.58 22.91 -1.63
C ARG A 187 2.38 21.85 -0.88
N ILE A 188 1.69 21.14 0.01
CA ILE A 188 2.26 20.01 0.74
C ILE A 188 2.42 18.78 -0.14
N GLY A 189 3.33 17.86 0.22
CA GLY A 189 3.49 16.54 -0.40
C GLY A 189 4.86 16.29 -1.05
N GLY A 190 5.67 17.34 -1.22
CA GLY A 190 6.99 17.25 -1.83
C GLY A 190 6.93 16.65 -3.24
N LEU A 191 7.74 15.62 -3.51
CA LEU A 191 7.74 14.94 -4.82
C LEU A 191 6.44 14.21 -5.16
N LEU A 192 5.57 13.92 -4.17
CA LEU A 192 4.23 13.40 -4.46
C LEU A 192 3.38 14.42 -5.23
N THR A 193 3.66 15.71 -5.05
CA THR A 193 2.87 16.81 -5.64
C THR A 193 3.55 17.45 -6.84
N TYR A 194 4.88 17.56 -6.81
CA TYR A 194 5.64 18.24 -7.87
C TYR A 194 6.52 17.32 -8.71
N GLY A 195 6.67 16.04 -8.33
CA GLY A 195 7.59 15.11 -9.00
C GLY A 195 6.89 14.01 -9.78
N ILE A 196 5.96 13.28 -9.14
CA ILE A 196 5.26 12.16 -9.76
C ILE A 196 4.11 12.71 -10.61
N PRO A 197 4.01 12.34 -11.91
CA PRO A 197 2.91 12.80 -12.76
C PRO A 197 1.55 12.23 -12.33
N ASP A 198 0.49 13.02 -12.48
CA ASP A 198 -0.91 12.69 -12.15
C ASP A 198 -1.42 11.38 -12.79
N VAL A 199 -0.84 10.97 -13.92
CA VAL A 199 -1.17 9.68 -14.56
C VAL A 199 -0.77 8.47 -13.72
N LYS A 200 0.08 8.65 -12.70
CA LYS A 200 0.60 7.62 -11.78
C LYS A 200 0.16 7.81 -10.33
N LEU A 201 -0.20 9.01 -9.88
CA LEU A 201 -0.57 9.31 -8.50
C LEU A 201 -1.66 10.39 -8.43
#